data_AF-A0AA45Z787-F1
#
_entry.id   AF-A0AA45Z787-F1
#
_cell.length_a   1.000
_cell.length_b   1.000
_cell.length_c   1.000
_cell.angle_alpha   90.00
_cell.angle_beta   90.00
_cell.angle_gamma   90.00
#
_symmetry.space_group_name_H-M   'P 1'
#
loop_
_entity.id
_entity.type
_entity.pdbx_description
1 polymer ?
#
loop_
_entity_poly.entity_id
_entity_poly.type
_entity_poly.pdbx_seq_one_letter_code
_entity_poly.pdbx_strand_id
1 'polypeptide(L)'
;MSREENNRYLRGVADKQLRKVPVLGWLGRHPFRKLLLIWAVLLPLWYGFHAFFSNPSPITGNGEWPTPKPQVPPGLSQQLLPFLILFFVLVGGSLAWRQYQVRKARRREAEALQHPDVEAWFRLTDELLPPSSPFPDVDVFRAQRRALGRILYGQDVLARHELNAVDWRSKAPLLQAMERGSDALLQLICKDDPEQTLRLAREALALADINPAVPGAKLGRVFYDVLIHSAEVVTGQSTPEGLRLLEHHQEESPLIVVRLLCAWALRVAAIQRNDPERAERMRQFLQTHAPHCAPLHRLPARATAEA
;
A
#
# COMPACT_ATOMS: atom_id res chain seq x y z
N MET A 1 -8.64 -22.17 5.57
CA MET A 1 -9.30 -21.45 6.67
C MET A 1 -8.89 -19.98 6.77
N SER A 2 -7.62 -19.62 6.55
CA SER A 2 -7.10 -18.25 6.71
C SER A 2 -7.89 -17.15 5.96
N ARG A 3 -8.27 -17.37 4.70
CA ARG A 3 -8.98 -16.35 3.89
C ARG A 3 -10.30 -15.88 4.49
N GLU A 4 -11.12 -16.80 4.98
CA GLU A 4 -12.43 -16.44 5.54
C GLU A 4 -12.28 -15.67 6.85
N GLU A 5 -11.38 -16.14 7.72
CA GLU A 5 -11.06 -15.49 9.00
C GLU A 5 -10.48 -14.09 8.77
N ASN A 6 -9.58 -13.91 7.82
CA ASN A 6 -9.02 -12.60 7.47
C ASN A 6 -10.09 -11.65 6.93
N ASN A 7 -10.96 -12.13 6.03
CA ASN A 7 -12.06 -11.32 5.52
C ASN A 7 -13.08 -10.98 6.62
N ARG A 8 -13.26 -11.85 7.63
CA ARG A 8 -14.11 -11.59 8.80
C ARG A 8 -13.47 -10.54 9.71
N TYR A 9 -12.17 -10.65 9.98
CA TYR A 9 -11.40 -9.66 10.73
C TYR A 9 -11.48 -8.27 10.06
N LEU A 10 -11.19 -8.18 8.76
CA LEU A 10 -11.24 -6.93 8.00
C LEU A 10 -12.63 -6.29 8.00
N ARG A 11 -13.70 -7.09 7.90
CA ARG A 11 -15.09 -6.61 8.05
C ARG A 11 -15.35 -6.06 9.46
N GLY A 12 -14.90 -6.76 10.50
CA GLY A 12 -15.02 -6.32 11.87
C GLY A 12 -14.27 -5.01 12.15
N VAL A 13 -13.07 -4.86 11.58
CA VAL A 13 -12.28 -3.62 11.60
C VAL A 13 -13.04 -2.47 10.93
N ALA A 14 -13.53 -2.69 9.70
CA ALA A 14 -14.25 -1.67 8.95
C ALA A 14 -15.50 -1.20 9.69
N ASP A 15 -16.26 -2.14 10.27
CA ASP A 15 -17.46 -1.83 11.06
C ASP A 15 -17.12 -1.03 12.33
N LYS A 16 -16.01 -1.35 13.02
CA LYS A 16 -15.56 -0.60 14.21
C LYS A 16 -15.07 0.81 13.85
N GLN A 17 -14.35 0.99 12.74
CA GLN A 17 -13.87 2.30 12.31
C GLN A 17 -15.00 3.21 11.83
N LEU A 18 -15.99 2.68 11.09
CA LEU A 18 -17.14 3.45 10.63
C LEU A 18 -17.97 4.01 11.80
N ARG A 19 -18.03 3.32 12.94
CA ARG A 19 -18.73 3.80 14.15
C ARG A 19 -18.01 4.93 14.89
N LYS A 20 -16.70 5.10 14.70
CA LYS A 20 -15.89 6.10 15.43
C LYS A 20 -15.77 7.46 14.72
N VAL A 21 -16.25 7.59 13.50
CA VAL A 21 -16.22 8.87 12.76
C VAL A 21 -17.60 9.53 12.86
N PRO A 22 -17.79 10.64 13.60
CA PRO A 22 -19.12 11.19 13.90
C PRO A 22 -19.92 11.63 12.66
N VAL A 23 -19.25 12.06 11.58
CA VAL A 23 -19.91 12.45 10.32
C VAL A 23 -20.16 11.26 9.38
N LEU A 24 -19.33 10.20 9.47
CA LEU A 24 -19.46 8.98 8.66
C LEU A 24 -20.27 7.87 9.34
N GLY A 25 -20.48 7.95 10.65
CA GLY A 25 -21.41 7.08 11.39
C GLY A 25 -22.85 7.26 10.92
N TRP A 26 -23.20 8.44 10.40
CA TRP A 26 -24.49 8.71 9.74
C TRP A 26 -24.57 8.15 8.30
N LEU A 27 -23.42 7.95 7.66
CA LEU A 27 -23.27 7.36 6.31
C LEU A 27 -22.87 5.87 6.35
N GLY A 28 -22.93 5.24 7.53
CA GLY A 28 -22.62 3.83 7.74
C GLY A 28 -23.60 2.87 7.06
N ARG A 29 -23.05 1.72 6.63
CA ARG A 29 -23.68 0.50 6.07
C ARG A 29 -24.61 0.58 4.86
N HIS A 30 -25.04 1.74 4.40
CA HIS A 30 -25.95 1.81 3.26
C HIS A 30 -25.19 2.21 1.97
N PRO A 31 -24.73 1.25 1.14
CA PRO A 31 -24.28 1.56 -0.21
C PRO A 31 -25.35 2.35 -0.95
N PHE A 32 -26.63 2.12 -0.61
CA PHE A 32 -27.79 2.86 -1.08
C PHE A 32 -27.74 4.37 -0.81
N ARG A 33 -27.16 4.86 0.30
CA ARG A 33 -27.03 6.31 0.57
C ARG A 33 -25.92 6.97 -0.25
N LYS A 34 -24.81 6.27 -0.48
CA LYS A 34 -23.75 6.72 -1.39
C LYS A 34 -24.23 6.68 -2.84
N LEU A 35 -24.95 5.63 -3.20
CA LEU A 35 -25.67 5.52 -4.47
C LEU A 35 -26.67 6.67 -4.59
N LEU A 36 -27.46 6.96 -3.55
CA LEU A 36 -28.43 8.08 -3.53
C LEU A 36 -27.76 9.44 -3.68
N LEU A 37 -26.55 9.66 -3.16
CA LEU A 37 -25.79 10.90 -3.34
C LEU A 37 -25.25 11.03 -4.77
N ILE A 38 -24.72 9.93 -5.31
CA ILE A 38 -24.30 9.84 -6.72
C ILE A 38 -25.52 10.02 -7.63
N TRP A 39 -26.64 9.38 -7.34
CA TRP A 39 -27.92 9.54 -8.02
C TRP A 39 -28.54 10.91 -7.78
N ALA A 40 -28.36 11.56 -6.63
CA ALA A 40 -28.85 12.92 -6.40
C ALA A 40 -28.13 13.94 -7.29
N VAL A 41 -26.92 13.61 -7.78
CA VAL A 41 -26.19 14.40 -8.78
C VAL A 41 -26.47 13.92 -10.20
N LEU A 42 -26.55 12.60 -10.42
CA LEU A 42 -26.80 12.01 -11.74
C LEU A 42 -28.25 12.11 -12.18
N LEU A 43 -29.25 12.13 -11.29
CA LEU A 43 -30.68 12.27 -11.62
C LEU A 43 -31.01 13.66 -12.15
N PRO A 44 -30.53 14.79 -11.58
CA PRO A 44 -30.70 16.09 -12.20
C PRO A 44 -30.00 16.19 -13.57
N LEU A 45 -28.82 15.61 -13.69
CA LEU A 45 -28.07 15.55 -14.96
C LEU A 45 -28.81 14.71 -16.02
N TRP A 46 -29.28 13.53 -15.63
CA TRP A 46 -30.05 12.64 -16.48
C TRP A 46 -31.44 13.20 -16.79
N TYR A 47 -32.14 13.82 -15.84
CA TYR A 47 -33.42 14.49 -16.06
C TYR A 47 -33.26 15.68 -17.02
N GLY A 48 -32.19 16.48 -16.86
CA GLY A 48 -31.85 17.53 -17.81
C GLY A 48 -31.58 16.98 -19.22
N PHE A 49 -30.87 15.84 -19.30
CA PHE A 49 -30.60 15.16 -20.57
C PHE A 49 -31.85 14.50 -21.18
N HIS A 50 -32.70 13.88 -20.37
CA HIS A 50 -33.92 13.19 -20.79
C HIS A 50 -34.98 14.22 -21.19
N ALA A 51 -35.20 15.28 -20.43
CA ALA A 51 -36.09 16.38 -20.81
C ALA A 51 -35.64 17.10 -22.09
N PHE A 52 -34.33 17.12 -22.37
CA PHE A 52 -33.74 17.61 -23.62
C PHE A 52 -34.03 16.69 -24.83
N PHE A 53 -34.22 15.38 -24.62
CA PHE A 53 -34.37 14.40 -25.71
C PHE A 53 -35.75 13.72 -25.83
N SER A 54 -36.65 13.83 -24.84
CA SER A 54 -37.86 12.99 -24.76
C SER A 54 -39.19 13.73 -24.62
N ASN A 55 -39.22 15.06 -24.70
CA ASN A 55 -40.47 15.82 -24.81
C ASN A 55 -40.81 16.09 -26.29
N PRO A 56 -41.65 15.27 -26.95
CA PRO A 56 -42.37 15.73 -28.13
C PRO A 56 -43.44 16.73 -27.67
N SER A 57 -43.38 17.97 -28.19
CA SER A 57 -44.47 18.95 -28.00
C SER A 57 -45.79 18.41 -28.57
N PRO A 58 -46.95 18.79 -27.99
CA PRO A 58 -48.24 18.31 -28.46
C PRO A 58 -48.53 18.79 -29.88
N ILE A 59 -49.11 17.88 -30.67
CA ILE A 59 -49.53 18.08 -32.06
C ILE A 59 -50.47 19.29 -32.14
N THR A 60 -50.02 20.38 -32.76
CA THR A 60 -50.90 21.49 -33.19
C THR A 60 -51.19 21.36 -34.68
N GLY A 61 -52.39 20.85 -34.99
CA GLY A 61 -53.29 21.27 -36.08
C GLY A 61 -52.89 21.17 -37.55
N ASN A 62 -51.64 21.42 -37.94
CA ASN A 62 -51.27 21.63 -39.34
C ASN A 62 -50.03 20.77 -39.62
N GLY A 63 -50.14 19.78 -40.51
CA GLY A 63 -49.17 18.69 -40.73
C GLY A 63 -47.78 19.06 -41.27
N GLU A 64 -47.17 20.15 -40.80
CA GLU A 64 -45.76 20.46 -40.97
C GLU A 64 -45.01 20.10 -39.68
N TRP A 65 -43.96 19.29 -39.77
CA TRP A 65 -43.08 18.99 -38.65
C TRP A 65 -42.29 20.26 -38.28
N PRO A 66 -42.56 20.91 -37.13
CA PRO A 66 -41.71 22.01 -36.69
C PRO A 66 -40.43 21.36 -36.15
N THR A 67 -39.30 21.62 -36.79
CA THR A 67 -37.99 21.30 -36.21
C THR A 67 -37.82 22.18 -34.96
N PRO A 68 -37.92 21.64 -33.74
CA PRO A 68 -37.78 22.46 -32.56
C PRO A 68 -36.29 22.78 -32.42
N LYS A 69 -35.91 24.04 -32.60
CA LYS A 69 -34.61 24.51 -32.10
C LYS A 69 -34.71 24.44 -30.57
N PRO A 70 -33.91 23.60 -29.88
CA PRO A 70 -33.97 23.49 -28.43
C PRO A 70 -33.68 24.87 -27.82
N GLN A 71 -34.70 25.49 -27.21
CA GLN A 71 -34.50 26.71 -26.43
C GLN A 71 -33.99 26.30 -25.06
N VAL A 72 -32.66 26.26 -24.92
CA VAL A 72 -32.02 26.28 -23.61
C VAL A 72 -32.48 27.56 -22.91
N PRO A 73 -33.01 27.52 -21.68
CA PRO A 73 -33.30 28.74 -20.95
C PRO A 73 -32.03 29.59 -20.92
N PRO A 74 -32.04 30.83 -21.44
CA PRO A 74 -30.84 31.64 -21.53
C PRO A 74 -30.26 31.82 -20.13
N GLY A 75 -29.04 31.32 -19.92
CA GLY A 75 -28.33 31.41 -18.64
C GLY A 75 -28.24 30.13 -17.80
N LEU A 76 -28.96 29.03 -18.12
CA LEU A 76 -28.85 27.79 -17.34
C LEU A 76 -27.43 27.18 -17.38
N SER A 77 -26.79 27.22 -18.55
CA SER A 77 -25.37 26.82 -18.70
C SER A 77 -24.44 27.74 -17.92
N GLN A 78 -24.71 29.06 -17.88
CA GLN A 78 -23.96 30.03 -17.09
C GLN A 78 -24.15 29.84 -15.58
N GLN A 79 -25.33 29.39 -15.14
CA GLN A 79 -25.62 29.10 -13.74
C GLN A 79 -24.99 27.79 -13.25
N LEU A 80 -24.91 26.75 -14.10
CA LEU A 80 -24.33 25.44 -13.74
C LEU A 80 -22.80 25.38 -13.87
N LEU A 81 -22.20 26.18 -14.76
CA LEU A 81 -20.75 26.27 -14.94
C LEU A 81 -19.97 26.52 -13.63
N PRO A 82 -20.32 27.48 -12.76
CA PRO A 82 -19.59 27.72 -11.52
C PRO A 82 -19.66 26.53 -10.55
N PHE A 83 -20.79 25.81 -10.50
CA PHE A 83 -20.93 24.62 -9.65
C PHE A 83 -20.08 23.44 -10.17
N LEU A 84 -20.03 23.25 -11.49
CA LEU A 84 -19.15 22.26 -12.11
C LEU A 84 -17.68 22.59 -11.88
N ILE A 85 -17.28 23.85 -12.09
CA ILE A 85 -15.92 24.32 -11.81
C ILE A 85 -15.58 24.09 -10.33
N LEU A 86 -16.46 24.50 -9.40
CA LEU A 86 -16.25 24.31 -7.97
C LEU A 86 -16.12 22.83 -7.61
N PHE A 87 -16.96 21.96 -8.18
CA PHE A 87 -16.87 20.51 -7.98
C PHE A 87 -15.51 19.95 -8.43
N PHE A 88 -15.06 20.28 -9.64
CA PHE A 88 -13.75 19.82 -10.13
C PHE A 88 -12.58 20.41 -9.33
N VAL A 89 -12.68 21.66 -8.88
CA VAL A 89 -11.67 22.29 -8.01
C VAL A 89 -11.61 21.59 -6.65
N LEU A 90 -12.76 21.30 -6.03
CA LEU A 90 -12.81 20.63 -4.73
C LEU A 90 -12.33 19.17 -4.83
N VAL A 91 -12.81 18.42 -5.83
CA VAL A 91 -12.39 17.03 -6.06
C VAL A 91 -10.90 16.97 -6.43
N GLY A 92 -10.47 17.76 -7.42
CA GLY A 92 -9.07 17.83 -7.86
C GLY A 92 -8.14 18.29 -6.74
N GLY A 93 -8.52 19.34 -6.01
CA GLY A 93 -7.79 19.82 -4.84
C GLY A 93 -7.67 18.75 -3.73
N SER A 94 -8.75 18.02 -3.44
CA SER A 94 -8.73 16.95 -2.43
C SER A 94 -7.82 15.77 -2.83
N LEU A 95 -7.82 15.39 -4.11
CA LEU A 95 -6.96 14.33 -4.65
C LEU A 95 -5.50 14.77 -4.65
N ALA A 96 -5.21 15.99 -5.11
CA ALA A 96 -3.86 16.56 -5.09
C ALA A 96 -3.32 16.67 -3.66
N TRP A 97 -4.14 17.14 -2.71
CA TRP A 97 -3.78 17.18 -1.30
C TRP A 97 -3.48 15.79 -0.73
N ARG A 98 -4.33 14.80 -1.03
CA ARG A 98 -4.10 13.41 -0.60
C ARG A 98 -2.79 12.85 -1.19
N GLN A 99 -2.52 13.08 -2.47
CA GLN A 99 -1.27 12.66 -3.09
C GLN A 99 -0.05 13.36 -2.47
N TYR A 100 -0.16 14.66 -2.17
CA TYR A 100 0.87 15.41 -1.48
C TYR A 100 1.16 14.83 -0.09
N GLN A 101 0.13 14.52 0.71
CA GLN A 101 0.28 13.91 2.03
C GLN A 101 0.95 12.53 1.95
N VAL A 102 0.56 11.70 0.97
CA VAL A 102 1.20 10.39 0.74
C VAL A 102 2.67 10.55 0.37
N ARG A 103 3.01 11.48 -0.54
CA ARG A 103 4.40 11.76 -0.91
C ARG A 103 5.21 12.28 0.27
N LYS A 104 4.63 13.14 1.10
CA LYS A 104 5.25 13.66 2.32
C LYS A 104 5.55 12.54 3.32
N ALA A 105 4.59 11.64 3.56
CA ALA A 105 4.79 10.48 4.44
C ALA A 105 5.91 9.56 3.94
N ARG A 106 5.95 9.27 2.62
CA ARG A 106 7.02 8.46 2.02
C ARG A 106 8.41 9.10 2.14
N ARG A 107 8.49 10.43 1.98
CA ARG A 107 9.74 11.17 2.18
C ARG A 107 10.22 11.05 3.62
N ARG A 108 9.34 11.23 4.59
CA ARG A 108 9.67 11.05 6.02
C ARG A 108 10.15 9.64 6.35
N GLU A 109 9.53 8.60 5.78
CA GLU A 109 10.00 7.22 5.97
C GLU A 109 11.41 7.02 5.40
N ALA A 110 11.70 7.58 4.23
CA ALA A 110 13.04 7.51 3.64
C ALA A 110 14.07 8.32 4.44
N GLU A 111 13.72 9.54 4.87
CA GLU A 111 14.56 10.40 5.72
C GLU A 111 14.87 9.73 7.07
N ALA A 112 13.89 9.00 7.65
CA ALA A 112 14.09 8.29 8.91
C ALA A 112 15.16 7.18 8.80
N LEU A 113 15.25 6.48 7.67
CA LEU A 113 16.28 5.45 7.43
C LEU A 113 17.65 6.02 7.07
N GLN A 114 17.73 7.31 6.77
CA GLN A 114 18.99 8.02 6.56
C GLN A 114 19.64 8.48 7.87
N HIS A 115 18.94 8.40 9.01
CA HIS A 115 19.52 8.73 10.31
C HIS A 115 20.45 7.62 10.81
N PRO A 116 21.51 7.97 11.58
CA PRO A 116 22.46 7.02 12.14
C PRO A 116 21.85 6.11 13.22
N ASP A 117 20.76 6.54 13.84
CA ASP A 117 20.03 5.77 14.84
C ASP A 117 18.66 5.32 14.32
N VAL A 118 18.15 4.24 14.93
CA VAL A 118 16.79 3.74 14.68
C VAL A 118 15.71 4.62 15.33
N GLU A 119 16.09 5.58 16.19
CA GLU A 119 15.15 6.41 16.95
C GLU A 119 14.37 7.37 16.04
N ALA A 120 14.95 7.81 14.92
CA ALA A 120 14.18 8.55 13.90
C ALA A 120 13.02 7.72 13.34
N TRP A 121 13.24 6.44 13.07
CA TRP A 121 12.20 5.51 12.60
C TRP A 121 11.13 5.25 13.66
N PHE A 122 11.51 5.20 14.94
CA PHE A 122 10.58 5.03 16.04
C PHE A 122 9.73 6.26 16.29
N ARG A 123 10.33 7.45 16.32
CA ARG A 123 9.59 8.71 16.42
C ARG A 123 8.54 8.82 15.33
N LEU A 124 8.91 8.51 14.07
CA LEU A 124 7.95 8.48 12.98
C LEU A 124 6.85 7.43 13.19
N THR A 125 7.19 6.25 13.69
CA THR A 125 6.21 5.19 13.99
C THR A 125 5.24 5.65 15.09
N ASP A 126 5.72 6.30 16.14
CA ASP A 126 4.90 6.78 17.25
C ASP A 126 4.04 7.99 16.84
N GLU A 127 4.51 8.84 15.92
CA GLU A 127 3.73 9.90 15.30
C GLU A 127 2.59 9.36 14.41
N LEU A 128 2.87 8.32 13.62
CA LEU A 128 1.89 7.72 12.70
C LEU A 128 0.88 6.82 13.41
N LEU A 129 1.31 6.16 14.49
CA LEU A 129 0.54 5.19 15.25
C LEU A 129 0.63 5.50 16.74
N PRO A 130 0.13 6.66 17.22
CA PRO A 130 0.17 7.00 18.64
C PRO A 130 -0.68 6.04 19.48
N PRO A 131 -0.43 5.89 20.80
CA PRO A 131 -1.19 4.96 21.65
C PRO A 131 -2.69 5.26 21.67
N SER A 132 -3.06 6.52 21.47
CA SER A 132 -4.44 6.99 21.35
C SER A 132 -5.04 6.79 19.95
N SER A 133 -4.30 6.22 19.00
CA SER A 133 -4.77 6.03 17.63
C SER A 133 -6.03 5.17 17.60
N PRO A 134 -7.06 5.56 16.83
CA PRO A 134 -8.25 4.74 16.64
C PRO A 134 -8.01 3.55 15.71
N PHE A 135 -6.79 3.39 15.17
CA PHE A 135 -6.42 2.29 14.30
C PHE A 135 -6.51 0.94 15.04
N PRO A 136 -7.14 -0.09 14.45
CA PRO A 136 -7.23 -1.42 15.06
C PRO A 136 -5.85 -2.02 15.26
N ASP A 137 -5.67 -2.76 16.36
CA ASP A 137 -4.44 -3.49 16.66
C ASP A 137 -3.18 -2.61 16.53
N VAL A 138 -3.28 -1.32 16.91
CA VAL A 138 -2.20 -0.33 16.79
C VAL A 138 -0.90 -0.80 17.46
N ASP A 139 -1.02 -1.53 18.56
CA ASP A 139 0.06 -2.20 19.28
C ASP A 139 0.81 -3.19 18.37
N VAL A 140 0.08 -4.00 17.61
CA VAL A 140 0.62 -4.98 16.66
C VAL A 140 1.40 -4.30 15.53
N PHE A 141 0.82 -3.26 14.93
CA PHE A 141 1.49 -2.51 13.86
C PHE A 141 2.71 -1.75 14.37
N ARG A 142 2.64 -1.19 15.59
CA ARG A 142 3.79 -0.53 16.21
C ARG A 142 4.92 -1.53 16.47
N ALA A 143 4.62 -2.66 17.09
CA ALA A 143 5.59 -3.72 17.36
C ALA A 143 6.27 -4.20 16.08
N GLN A 144 5.48 -4.48 15.02
CA GLN A 144 6.04 -4.88 13.72
C GLN A 144 6.95 -3.79 13.13
N ARG A 145 6.49 -2.53 13.06
CA ARG A 145 7.28 -1.45 12.48
C ARG A 145 8.57 -1.22 13.24
N ARG A 146 8.53 -1.27 14.58
CA ARG A 146 9.73 -1.15 15.43
C ARG A 146 10.68 -2.32 15.21
N ALA A 147 10.17 -3.54 15.13
CA ALA A 147 10.97 -4.72 14.80
C ALA A 147 11.64 -4.60 13.43
N LEU A 148 10.92 -4.18 12.39
CA LEU A 148 11.50 -3.95 11.05
C LEU A 148 12.62 -2.91 11.10
N GLY A 149 12.44 -1.81 11.84
CA GLY A 149 13.50 -0.83 12.08
C GLY A 149 14.74 -1.47 12.73
N ARG A 150 14.56 -2.21 13.83
CA ARG A 150 15.66 -2.92 14.49
C ARG A 150 16.36 -3.91 13.56
N ILE A 151 15.62 -4.66 12.73
CA ILE A 151 16.17 -5.62 11.76
C ILE A 151 17.03 -4.90 10.72
N LEU A 152 16.53 -3.80 10.14
CA LEU A 152 17.28 -3.03 9.14
C LEU A 152 18.58 -2.45 9.70
N TYR A 153 18.62 -2.10 10.99
CA TYR A 153 19.82 -1.63 11.70
C TYR A 153 20.68 -2.77 12.30
N GLY A 154 20.32 -4.05 12.07
CA GLY A 154 21.10 -5.20 12.54
C GLY A 154 21.03 -5.45 14.05
N GLN A 155 19.94 -5.05 14.70
CA GLN A 155 19.73 -5.15 16.14
C GLN A 155 18.82 -6.33 16.48
N ASP A 156 19.25 -7.53 16.12
CA ASP A 156 18.47 -8.78 16.11
C ASP A 156 17.75 -9.08 17.44
N VAL A 157 18.48 -8.98 18.56
CA VAL A 157 17.94 -9.27 19.90
C VAL A 157 16.82 -8.29 20.26
N LEU A 158 17.01 -7.01 19.93
CA LEU A 158 16.03 -5.96 20.18
C LEU A 158 14.83 -6.09 19.22
N ALA A 159 15.06 -6.48 17.97
CA ALA A 159 13.97 -6.77 17.04
C ALA A 159 13.07 -7.89 17.58
N ARG A 160 13.67 -8.95 18.12
CA ARG A 160 12.89 -10.04 18.70
C ARG A 160 12.15 -9.62 19.97
N HIS A 161 12.74 -8.74 20.78
CA HIS A 161 12.05 -8.16 21.94
C HIS A 161 10.79 -7.39 21.52
N GLU A 162 10.86 -6.55 20.48
CA GLU A 162 9.71 -5.80 19.95
C GLU A 162 8.61 -6.75 19.44
N LEU A 163 8.97 -7.83 18.74
CA LEU A 163 8.00 -8.84 18.30
C LEU A 163 7.37 -9.59 19.48
N ASN A 164 8.16 -10.00 20.47
CA ASN A 164 7.67 -10.76 21.62
C ASN A 164 6.74 -9.93 22.55
N ALA A 165 6.65 -8.61 22.36
CA ALA A 165 5.72 -7.76 23.10
C ALA A 165 4.24 -8.01 22.73
N VAL A 166 3.99 -8.73 21.63
CA VAL A 166 2.64 -9.05 21.14
C VAL A 166 2.42 -10.56 21.20
N ASP A 167 1.28 -10.98 21.73
CA ASP A 167 0.82 -12.36 21.57
C ASP A 167 0.22 -12.55 20.17
N TRP A 168 1.06 -12.86 19.19
CA TRP A 168 0.65 -13.03 17.79
C TRP A 168 -0.33 -14.18 17.59
N ARG A 169 -0.20 -15.24 18.38
CA ARG A 169 -0.99 -16.47 18.19
C ARG A 169 -2.48 -16.26 18.47
N SER A 170 -2.83 -15.29 19.31
CA SER A 170 -4.23 -14.90 19.55
C SER A 170 -4.80 -13.92 18.51
N LYS A 171 -3.97 -13.43 17.57
CA LYS A 171 -4.39 -12.48 16.53
C LYS A 171 -4.91 -13.19 15.27
N ALA A 172 -5.62 -12.45 14.41
CA ALA A 172 -6.08 -12.97 13.12
C ALA A 172 -4.89 -13.41 12.23
N PRO A 173 -5.06 -14.41 11.33
CA PRO A 173 -3.97 -14.92 10.49
C PRO A 173 -3.24 -13.82 9.70
N LEU A 174 -3.96 -12.82 9.19
CA LEU A 174 -3.38 -11.66 8.51
C LEU A 174 -2.37 -10.90 9.37
N LEU A 175 -2.62 -10.77 10.68
CA LEU A 175 -1.70 -10.13 11.62
C LEU A 175 -0.56 -11.07 11.99
N GLN A 176 -0.80 -12.38 12.10
CA GLN A 176 0.28 -13.37 12.28
C GLN A 176 1.28 -13.38 11.12
N ALA A 177 0.83 -13.12 9.89
CA ALA A 177 1.70 -12.98 8.74
C ALA A 177 2.76 -11.88 8.92
N MET A 178 2.44 -10.82 9.67
CA MET A 178 3.36 -9.71 9.94
C MET A 178 4.54 -10.15 10.82
N GLU A 179 4.30 -11.01 11.82
CA GLU A 179 5.37 -11.65 12.61
C GLU A 179 6.25 -12.51 11.70
N ARG A 180 5.62 -13.42 10.94
CA ARG A 180 6.34 -14.37 10.07
C ARG A 180 7.16 -13.67 9.00
N GLY A 181 6.65 -12.60 8.41
CA GLY A 181 7.41 -11.77 7.46
C GLY A 181 8.58 -11.03 8.11
N SER A 182 8.42 -10.56 9.34
CA SER A 182 9.51 -9.89 10.08
C SER A 182 10.60 -10.89 10.45
N ASP A 183 10.22 -12.09 10.92
CA ASP A 183 11.15 -13.18 11.18
C ASP A 183 11.85 -13.63 9.89
N ALA A 184 11.13 -13.74 8.77
CA ALA A 184 11.73 -14.07 7.48
C ALA A 184 12.78 -13.02 7.06
N LEU A 185 12.48 -11.73 7.21
CA LEU A 185 13.45 -10.68 6.92
C LEU A 185 14.69 -10.79 7.80
N LEU A 186 14.51 -11.00 9.11
CA LEU A 186 15.63 -11.19 10.04
C LEU A 186 16.54 -12.35 9.60
N GLN A 187 15.96 -13.48 9.19
CA GLN A 187 16.72 -14.63 8.72
C GLN A 187 17.49 -14.31 7.44
N LEU A 188 16.88 -13.56 6.53
CA LEU A 188 17.47 -13.21 5.23
C LEU A 188 18.69 -12.30 5.35
N ILE A 189 18.56 -11.17 6.06
CA ILE A 189 19.59 -10.11 6.03
C ILE A 189 20.48 -10.07 7.27
N CYS A 190 20.08 -10.70 8.38
CA CYS A 190 20.88 -10.69 9.62
C CYS A 190 21.50 -12.06 9.93
N LYS A 191 20.86 -13.16 9.54
CA LYS A 191 21.33 -14.53 9.84
C LYS A 191 21.92 -15.27 8.65
N ASP A 192 21.79 -14.71 7.44
CA ASP A 192 22.24 -15.34 6.19
C ASP A 192 21.64 -16.76 6.00
N ASP A 193 20.37 -16.97 6.41
CA ASP A 193 19.64 -18.24 6.31
C ASP A 193 18.47 -18.11 5.30
N PRO A 194 18.74 -18.25 3.99
CA PRO A 194 17.73 -18.08 2.95
C PRO A 194 16.74 -19.26 2.89
N GLU A 195 17.12 -20.48 3.29
CA GLU A 195 16.22 -21.63 3.36
C GLU A 195 15.12 -21.41 4.41
N GLN A 196 15.50 -20.96 5.61
CA GLN A 196 14.54 -20.57 6.64
C GLN A 196 13.70 -19.38 6.21
N THR A 197 14.30 -18.41 5.52
CA THR A 197 13.58 -17.26 4.95
C THR A 197 12.46 -17.71 4.02
N LEU A 198 12.76 -18.62 3.07
CA LEU A 198 11.76 -19.14 2.13
C LEU A 198 10.60 -19.81 2.85
N ARG A 199 10.89 -20.62 3.87
CA ARG A 199 9.85 -21.28 4.66
C ARG A 199 8.94 -20.25 5.33
N LEU A 200 9.52 -19.32 6.08
CA LEU A 200 8.77 -18.30 6.82
C LEU A 200 7.99 -17.34 5.92
N ALA A 201 8.57 -16.93 4.77
CA ALA A 201 7.91 -16.03 3.84
C ALA A 201 6.72 -16.70 3.14
N ARG A 202 6.84 -18.00 2.79
CA ARG A 202 5.72 -18.80 2.25
C ARG A 202 4.61 -19.02 3.29
N GLU A 203 4.98 -19.28 4.54
CA GLU A 203 4.02 -19.32 5.66
C GLU A 203 3.28 -17.98 5.82
N ALA A 204 4.03 -16.87 5.80
CA ALA A 204 3.45 -15.53 5.89
C ALA A 204 2.48 -15.25 4.73
N LEU A 205 2.84 -15.63 3.50
CA LEU A 205 1.99 -15.45 2.33
C LEU A 205 0.69 -16.27 2.42
N ALA A 206 0.76 -17.50 2.94
CA ALA A 206 -0.41 -18.35 3.16
C ALA A 206 -1.35 -17.81 4.25
N LEU A 207 -0.76 -17.21 5.30
CA LEU A 207 -1.50 -16.52 6.37
C LEU A 207 -2.13 -15.21 5.89
N ALA A 208 -1.48 -14.49 4.98
CA ALA A 208 -1.94 -13.22 4.41
C ALA A 208 -2.95 -13.36 3.25
N ASP A 209 -3.50 -14.55 3.03
CA ASP A 209 -4.49 -14.74 1.97
C ASP A 209 -5.80 -13.99 2.28
N ILE A 210 -6.18 -13.08 1.39
CA ILE A 210 -7.36 -12.23 1.50
C ILE A 210 -8.01 -12.06 0.12
N ASN A 211 -9.27 -11.62 0.09
CA ASN A 211 -9.94 -11.35 -1.17
C ASN A 211 -9.18 -10.23 -1.94
N PRO A 212 -8.79 -10.44 -3.21
CA PRO A 212 -8.07 -9.45 -4.01
C PRO A 212 -8.81 -8.12 -4.19
N ALA A 213 -10.14 -8.09 -4.01
CA ALA A 213 -10.95 -6.89 -4.06
C ALA A 213 -10.77 -5.97 -2.83
N VAL A 214 -10.13 -6.44 -1.75
CA VAL A 214 -9.85 -5.61 -0.57
C VAL A 214 -8.81 -4.53 -0.94
N PRO A 215 -9.09 -3.24 -0.71
CA PRO A 215 -8.13 -2.17 -0.95
C PRO A 215 -6.81 -2.41 -0.20
N GLY A 216 -5.69 -2.34 -0.91
CA GLY A 216 -4.36 -2.58 -0.32
C GLY A 216 -3.95 -4.05 -0.25
N ALA A 217 -4.80 -5.01 -0.63
CA ALA A 217 -4.48 -6.43 -0.57
C ALA A 217 -3.24 -6.81 -1.38
N LYS A 218 -3.13 -6.27 -2.60
CA LYS A 218 -1.94 -6.47 -3.44
C LYS A 218 -0.69 -5.95 -2.76
N LEU A 219 -0.74 -4.73 -2.22
CA LEU A 219 0.41 -4.09 -1.60
C LEU A 219 0.88 -4.83 -0.34
N GLY A 220 -0.04 -5.39 0.45
CA GLY A 220 0.29 -6.20 1.63
C GLY A 220 0.99 -7.53 1.30
N ARG A 221 0.77 -8.08 0.10
CA ARG A 221 1.41 -9.32 -0.36
C ARG A 221 2.83 -9.11 -0.91
N VAL A 222 3.06 -7.95 -1.54
CA VAL A 222 4.35 -7.59 -2.17
C VAL A 222 5.53 -7.83 -1.24
N PHE A 223 5.40 -7.50 0.06
CA PHE A 223 6.48 -7.70 1.02
C PHE A 223 6.92 -9.16 1.12
N TYR A 224 5.98 -10.10 1.16
CA TYR A 224 6.28 -11.53 1.24
C TYR A 224 6.80 -12.09 -0.09
N ASP A 225 6.24 -11.65 -1.21
CA ASP A 225 6.71 -12.05 -2.55
C ASP A 225 8.17 -11.60 -2.76
N VAL A 226 8.51 -10.38 -2.33
CA VAL A 226 9.88 -9.86 -2.39
C VAL A 226 10.81 -10.66 -1.48
N LEU A 227 10.40 -11.06 -0.28
CA LEU A 227 11.21 -11.92 0.58
C LEU A 227 11.49 -13.29 -0.05
N ILE A 228 10.47 -13.90 -0.67
CA ILE A 228 10.61 -15.18 -1.37
C ILE A 228 11.62 -15.05 -2.51
N HIS A 229 11.41 -14.10 -3.42
CA HIS A 229 12.28 -13.94 -4.58
C HIS A 229 13.69 -13.47 -4.20
N SER A 230 13.83 -12.68 -3.13
CA SER A 230 15.15 -12.31 -2.60
C SER A 230 15.91 -13.53 -2.09
N ALA A 231 15.24 -14.43 -1.37
CA ALA A 231 15.86 -15.67 -0.91
C ALA A 231 16.18 -16.63 -2.08
N GLU A 232 15.31 -16.74 -3.08
CA GLU A 232 15.55 -17.53 -4.30
C GLU A 232 16.80 -17.03 -5.06
N VAL A 233 17.02 -15.72 -5.12
CA VAL A 233 18.25 -15.14 -5.67
C VAL A 233 19.48 -15.60 -4.88
N VAL A 234 19.44 -15.53 -3.55
CA VAL A 234 20.58 -15.95 -2.70
C VAL A 234 20.88 -17.44 -2.85
N THR A 235 19.85 -18.28 -3.05
CA THR A 235 20.01 -19.73 -3.24
C THR A 235 20.33 -20.15 -4.68
N GLY A 236 20.48 -19.22 -5.62
CA GLY A 236 20.69 -19.53 -7.04
C GLY A 236 19.48 -20.15 -7.75
N GLN A 237 18.29 -20.03 -7.16
CA GLN A 237 17.01 -20.58 -7.65
C GLN A 237 16.12 -19.51 -8.30
N SER A 238 16.65 -18.31 -8.56
CA SER A 238 15.86 -17.20 -9.10
C SER A 238 15.30 -17.51 -10.50
N THR A 239 14.04 -17.14 -10.71
CA THR A 239 13.39 -17.21 -12.03
C THR A 239 13.42 -15.84 -12.74
N PRO A 240 13.32 -15.81 -14.09
CA PRO A 240 13.18 -14.55 -14.83
C PRO A 240 11.97 -13.72 -14.40
N GLU A 241 10.87 -14.37 -14.01
CA GLU A 241 9.65 -13.71 -13.51
C GLU A 241 9.89 -13.08 -12.14
N GLY A 242 10.54 -13.80 -11.22
CA GLY A 242 10.87 -13.29 -9.88
C GLY A 242 11.80 -12.08 -9.95
N LEU A 243 12.79 -12.11 -10.84
CA LEU A 243 13.70 -10.98 -11.05
C LEU A 243 12.99 -9.76 -11.65
N ARG A 244 12.10 -9.95 -12.62
CA ARG A 244 11.27 -8.86 -13.16
C ARG A 244 10.36 -8.24 -12.10
N LEU A 245 9.83 -9.05 -11.19
CA LEU A 245 9.06 -8.55 -10.05
C LEU A 245 9.92 -7.71 -9.11
N LEU A 246 11.14 -8.16 -8.79
CA LEU A 246 12.09 -7.39 -7.96
C LEU A 246 12.46 -6.06 -8.63
N GLU A 247 12.74 -6.07 -9.94
CA GLU A 247 13.00 -4.87 -10.75
C GLU A 247 11.84 -3.87 -10.67
N HIS A 248 10.64 -4.31 -11.02
CA HIS A 248 9.44 -3.47 -11.00
C HIS A 248 9.21 -2.86 -9.61
N HIS A 249 9.36 -3.63 -8.54
CA HIS A 249 9.15 -3.11 -7.18
C HIS A 249 10.32 -2.26 -6.66
N GLN A 250 11.54 -2.42 -7.17
CA GLN A 250 12.63 -1.50 -6.86
C GLN A 250 12.35 -0.10 -7.42
N GLU A 251 11.77 -0.03 -8.61
CA GLU A 251 11.47 1.23 -9.31
C GLU A 251 10.16 1.86 -8.82
N GLU A 252 9.08 1.08 -8.74
CA GLU A 252 7.72 1.62 -8.62
C GLU A 252 7.08 1.46 -7.24
N SER A 253 7.65 0.64 -6.35
CA SER A 253 7.01 0.36 -5.05
C SER A 253 6.84 1.63 -4.22
N PRO A 254 5.64 1.86 -3.63
CA PRO A 254 5.42 2.99 -2.76
C PRO A 254 6.07 2.84 -1.37
N LEU A 255 6.61 1.66 -1.03
CA LEU A 255 7.15 1.32 0.27
C LEU A 255 8.68 1.30 0.21
N ILE A 256 9.35 2.17 0.97
CA ILE A 256 10.82 2.28 0.93
C ILE A 256 11.51 0.98 1.35
N VAL A 257 10.98 0.28 2.36
CA VAL A 257 11.53 -1.01 2.82
C VAL A 257 11.50 -2.03 1.68
N VAL A 258 10.41 -2.11 0.91
CA VAL A 258 10.33 -3.00 -0.26
C VAL A 258 11.39 -2.64 -1.30
N ARG A 259 11.54 -1.35 -1.62
CA ARG A 259 12.54 -0.90 -2.61
C ARG A 259 13.97 -1.23 -2.18
N LEU A 260 14.27 -1.06 -0.89
CA LEU A 260 15.58 -1.40 -0.31
C LEU A 260 15.86 -2.90 -0.40
N LEU A 261 14.88 -3.75 -0.06
CA LEU A 261 15.03 -5.20 -0.17
C LEU A 261 15.21 -5.66 -1.62
N CYS A 262 14.41 -5.11 -2.55
CA CYS A 262 14.61 -5.38 -3.97
C CYS A 262 16.00 -4.93 -4.44
N ALA A 263 16.46 -3.74 -4.05
CA ALA A 263 17.79 -3.27 -4.43
C ALA A 263 18.90 -4.18 -3.87
N TRP A 264 18.77 -4.65 -2.63
CA TRP A 264 19.69 -5.62 -2.04
C TRP A 264 19.71 -6.93 -2.82
N ALA A 265 18.55 -7.51 -3.11
CA ALA A 265 18.46 -8.76 -3.87
C ALA A 265 18.98 -8.60 -5.31
N LEU A 266 18.65 -7.49 -5.98
CA LEU A 266 19.14 -7.21 -7.33
C LEU A 266 20.66 -6.97 -7.36
N ARG A 267 21.25 -6.42 -6.28
CA ARG A 267 22.71 -6.34 -6.13
C ARG A 267 23.32 -7.74 -6.06
N VAL A 268 22.74 -8.63 -5.27
CA VAL A 268 23.16 -10.04 -5.18
C VAL A 268 23.10 -10.71 -6.56
N ALA A 269 21.96 -10.60 -7.24
CA ALA A 269 21.77 -11.18 -8.56
C ALA A 269 22.75 -10.62 -9.61
N ALA A 270 23.06 -9.32 -9.56
CA ALA A 270 24.00 -8.68 -10.46
C ALA A 270 25.42 -9.21 -10.28
N ILE A 271 25.84 -9.47 -9.03
CA ILE A 271 27.16 -10.05 -8.73
C ILE A 271 27.26 -11.48 -9.26
N GLN A 272 26.26 -12.32 -9.01
CA GLN A 272 26.20 -13.69 -9.53
C GLN A 272 26.23 -13.75 -11.07
N ARG A 273 25.80 -12.67 -11.74
CA ARG A 273 25.77 -12.55 -13.21
C ARG A 273 26.97 -11.81 -13.80
N ASN A 274 27.95 -11.44 -12.97
CA ASN A 274 29.09 -10.63 -13.36
C ASN A 274 28.69 -9.32 -14.07
N ASP A 275 27.67 -8.63 -13.55
CA ASP A 275 27.19 -7.32 -14.00
C ASP A 275 27.58 -6.25 -12.95
N PRO A 276 28.84 -5.76 -12.97
CA PRO A 276 29.35 -4.85 -11.96
C PRO A 276 28.68 -3.48 -11.97
N GLU A 277 28.27 -2.99 -13.14
CA GLU A 277 27.58 -1.70 -13.27
C GLU A 277 26.24 -1.72 -12.55
N ARG A 278 25.48 -2.81 -12.73
CA ARG A 278 24.20 -2.97 -12.06
C ARG A 278 24.36 -3.19 -10.56
N ALA A 279 25.35 -3.98 -10.14
CA ALA A 279 25.67 -4.18 -8.74
C ALA A 279 26.00 -2.84 -8.05
N GLU A 280 26.78 -1.99 -8.72
CA GLU A 280 27.17 -0.67 -8.23
C GLU A 280 25.97 0.29 -8.13
N ARG A 281 25.08 0.32 -9.14
CA ARG A 281 23.85 1.13 -9.08
C ARG A 281 22.98 0.76 -7.87
N MET A 282 22.81 -0.53 -7.60
CA MET A 282 22.04 -0.99 -6.44
C MET A 282 22.74 -0.65 -5.12
N ARG A 283 24.07 -0.78 -5.07
CA ARG A 283 24.86 -0.35 -3.90
C ARG A 283 24.70 1.15 -3.62
N GLN A 284 24.77 2.00 -4.63
CA GLN A 284 24.58 3.45 -4.50
C GLN A 284 23.17 3.80 -4.02
N PHE A 285 22.15 3.09 -4.53
CA PHE A 285 20.77 3.27 -4.06
C PHE A 285 20.64 2.97 -2.56
N LEU A 286 21.20 1.83 -2.10
CA LEU A 286 21.21 1.45 -0.69
C LEU A 286 21.98 2.46 0.16
N GLN A 287 23.14 2.93 -0.31
CA GLN A 287 23.96 3.93 0.39
C GLN A 287 23.23 5.27 0.53
N THR A 288 22.45 5.66 -0.48
CA THR A 288 21.71 6.92 -0.49
C THR A 288 20.51 6.89 0.44
N HIS A 289 19.81 5.75 0.51
CA HIS A 289 18.52 5.67 1.20
C HIS A 289 18.55 4.97 2.56
N ALA A 290 19.60 4.20 2.84
CA ALA A 290 19.76 3.48 4.10
C ALA A 290 21.25 3.34 4.49
N PRO A 291 22.04 4.44 4.54
CA PRO A 291 23.49 4.40 4.77
C PRO A 291 23.92 3.72 6.07
N HIS A 292 23.05 3.70 7.08
CA HIS A 292 23.35 3.16 8.41
C HIS A 292 22.72 1.79 8.69
N CYS A 293 21.98 1.24 7.72
CA CYS A 293 21.36 -0.08 7.81
C CYS A 293 22.37 -1.17 7.41
N ALA A 294 23.35 -1.45 8.28
CA ALA A 294 24.49 -2.32 7.98
C ALA A 294 24.14 -3.69 7.34
N PRO A 295 23.10 -4.43 7.78
CA PRO A 295 22.63 -5.65 7.11
C PRO A 295 22.38 -5.50 5.60
N LEU A 296 21.83 -4.37 5.15
CA LEU A 296 21.56 -4.12 3.73
C LEU A 296 22.82 -3.87 2.90
N HIS A 297 23.97 -3.62 3.54
CA HIS A 297 25.23 -3.41 2.84
C HIS A 297 26.08 -4.68 2.75
N ARG A 298 25.79 -5.66 3.61
CA ARG A 298 26.41 -6.98 3.59
C ARG A 298 25.80 -7.84 2.49
N LEU A 299 26.66 -8.56 1.78
CA LEU A 299 26.26 -9.59 0.84
C LEU A 299 26.46 -10.96 1.47
N PRO A 300 25.56 -11.92 1.23
CA PRO A 300 25.70 -13.26 1.78
C PRO A 300 26.89 -13.97 1.14
N ALA A 301 27.65 -14.73 1.94
CA ALA A 301 28.87 -15.42 1.49
C ALA A 301 28.64 -16.36 0.30
N ARG A 302 27.44 -16.96 0.21
CA ARG A 302 27.04 -17.84 -0.88
C ARG A 302 26.95 -17.11 -2.23
N ALA A 303 26.59 -15.83 -2.23
CA ALA A 303 26.52 -15.02 -3.45
C ALA A 303 27.90 -14.64 -4.00
N THR A 304 28.92 -14.62 -3.15
CA THR A 304 30.30 -14.30 -3.53
C THR A 304 31.14 -15.52 -3.89
N ALA A 305 30.62 -16.74 -3.66
CA ALA A 305 31.34 -17.99 -3.93
C ALA A 305 31.11 -18.52 -5.37
N GLU A 306 30.09 -18.03 -6.07
CA GLU A 306 29.72 -18.43 -7.43
C GLU A 306 30.10 -17.38 -8.51
N ALA A 307 30.74 -16.27 -8.12
CA ALA A 307 31.23 -15.21 -9.00
C ALA A 307 32.74 -15.35 -9.24
#